data_AF-A0A7X2NM14-F1
#
_entry.id   AF-A0A7X2NM14-F1
#
_cell.length_a   1.000
_cell.length_b   1.000
_cell.length_c   1.000
_cell.angle_alpha   90.00
_cell.angle_beta   90.00
_cell.angle_gamma   90.00
#
_symmetry.space_group_name_H-M   'P 1'
#
loop_
_entity.id
_entity.type
_entity.pdbx_description
1 polymer ?
#
loop_
_entity_poly.entity_id
_entity_poly.type
_entity_poly.pdbx_seq_one_letter_code
_entity_poly.pdbx_strand_id
1 'polypeptide(L)'
;MYLSTVIPIPLIKMLRKNRLKLTSSETIAREKMIPIDGIVAVYDSISYSKNCGRTSRVYKDGLAFKFEEDAFETVFRSIEWTPTRSGQLAPAALFDTIEIDGCAVSRASLHNLTSIKDLELQPGCRILVSKRNMIIPHIEDSLDRDNSIYSFPGTCPSCGAPTRVHTRKGDKGRTFKVFGI
;
A
#
# COMPACT_ATOMS: atom_id res chain seq x y z
N MET A 1 15.22 -2.92 22.05
CA MET A 1 16.58 -3.20 21.58
C MET A 1 16.43 -3.90 20.23
N TYR A 2 16.49 -3.15 19.13
CA TYR A 2 16.22 -3.70 17.80
C TYR A 2 17.42 -4.54 17.35
N LEU A 3 17.22 -5.84 17.12
CA LEU A 3 18.22 -6.69 16.50
C LEU A 3 18.26 -6.38 15.00
N SER A 4 19.19 -5.54 14.58
CA SER A 4 19.53 -5.37 13.16
C SER A 4 20.53 -6.44 12.76
N THR A 5 20.10 -7.44 11.98
CA THR A 5 21.02 -8.44 11.40
C THR A 5 21.69 -7.84 10.16
N VAL A 6 23.01 -7.61 10.25
CA VAL A 6 23.82 -7.10 9.13
C VAL A 6 24.10 -8.24 8.16
N ILE A 7 23.67 -8.10 6.90
CA ILE A 7 23.95 -9.04 5.81
C ILE A 7 24.84 -8.35 4.75
N PRO A 8 26.05 -8.85 4.47
CA PRO A 8 26.92 -8.30 3.41
C PRO A 8 26.41 -8.68 2.00
N ILE A 9 26.47 -7.75 1.02
CA ILE A 9 25.84 -7.91 -0.31
C ILE A 9 26.87 -7.94 -1.48
N PRO A 10 26.71 -8.89 -2.44
CA PRO A 10 26.89 -8.72 -3.89
C PRO A 10 25.52 -8.69 -4.62
N LEU A 11 25.30 -7.64 -5.43
CA LEU A 11 23.97 -7.05 -5.70
C LEU A 11 23.04 -7.83 -6.67
N ILE A 12 21.74 -7.79 -6.35
CA ILE A 12 20.55 -8.04 -7.19
C ILE A 12 20.28 -9.51 -7.60
N LYS A 13 21.25 -10.28 -8.12
CA LYS A 13 20.99 -11.69 -8.50
C LYS A 13 20.90 -12.65 -7.30
N MET A 14 21.53 -12.31 -6.19
CA MET A 14 21.59 -13.16 -4.99
C MET A 14 20.30 -13.12 -4.16
N LEU A 15 19.52 -12.03 -4.22
CA LEU A 15 18.36 -11.82 -3.35
C LEU A 15 17.13 -12.65 -3.75
N ARG A 16 16.94 -12.95 -5.04
CA ARG A 16 15.94 -13.96 -5.48
C ARG A 16 16.29 -15.38 -5.01
N LYS A 17 17.58 -15.69 -4.83
CA LYS A 17 18.07 -17.01 -4.36
C LYS A 17 18.08 -17.15 -2.83
N ASN A 18 18.04 -16.05 -2.08
CA ASN A 18 18.17 -16.05 -0.62
C ASN A 18 16.84 -15.85 0.14
N ARG A 19 15.68 -16.21 -0.45
CA ARG A 19 14.38 -16.22 0.25
C ARG A 19 14.43 -17.03 1.57
N LEU A 20 15.28 -18.06 1.61
CA LEU A 20 15.53 -18.93 2.77
C LEU A 20 16.17 -18.24 4.00
N LYS A 21 16.93 -17.15 3.83
CA LYS A 21 17.58 -16.45 4.97
C LYS A 21 16.69 -15.33 5.56
N LEU A 22 15.76 -14.78 4.78
CA LEU A 22 14.78 -13.83 5.31
C LEU A 22 13.83 -14.55 6.27
N THR A 23 13.31 -15.71 5.86
CA THR A 23 12.38 -16.51 6.66
C THR A 23 12.96 -17.01 7.99
N SER A 24 14.26 -17.33 8.05
CA SER A 24 14.90 -17.75 9.32
C SER A 24 14.93 -16.63 10.36
N SER A 25 15.12 -15.39 9.92
CA SER A 25 15.23 -14.23 10.81
C SER A 25 13.87 -13.84 11.38
N GLU A 26 12.84 -13.87 10.52
CA GLU A 26 11.43 -13.73 10.91
C GLU A 26 11.01 -14.78 11.93
N THR A 27 11.38 -16.05 11.71
CA THR A 27 11.03 -17.16 12.58
C THR A 27 11.62 -16.99 13.98
N ILE A 28 12.92 -16.64 14.07
CA ILE A 28 13.60 -16.41 15.35
C ILE A 28 12.98 -15.23 16.11
N ALA A 29 12.62 -14.16 15.40
CA ALA A 29 12.00 -13.01 16.04
C ALA A 29 10.59 -13.33 16.56
N ARG A 30 9.80 -14.10 15.80
CA ARG A 30 8.49 -14.62 16.24
C ARG A 30 8.62 -15.52 17.46
N GLU A 31 9.58 -16.45 17.45
CA GLU A 31 9.86 -17.34 18.60
C GLU A 31 10.26 -16.56 19.86
N LYS A 32 11.03 -15.48 19.69
CA LYS A 32 11.44 -14.59 20.79
C LYS A 32 10.44 -13.49 21.12
N MET A 33 9.27 -13.47 20.47
CA MET A 33 8.24 -12.42 20.60
C MET A 33 8.80 -11.00 20.42
N ILE A 34 9.75 -10.81 19.51
CA ILE A 34 10.32 -9.50 19.19
C ILE A 34 9.61 -8.95 17.94
N PRO A 35 8.96 -7.78 18.02
CA PRO A 35 8.33 -7.17 16.85
C PRO A 35 9.41 -6.65 15.90
N ILE A 36 9.39 -7.15 14.66
CA ILE A 36 10.26 -6.70 13.56
C ILE A 36 9.42 -6.56 12.28
N ASP A 37 9.75 -5.58 11.45
CA ASP A 37 9.05 -5.28 10.19
C ASP A 37 9.94 -5.50 8.94
N GLY A 38 11.18 -5.94 9.15
CA GLY A 38 12.12 -6.21 8.09
C GLY A 38 13.54 -6.51 8.55
N ILE A 39 14.46 -6.52 7.58
CA ILE A 39 15.90 -6.71 7.77
C ILE A 39 16.62 -5.54 7.12
N VAL A 40 17.65 -5.01 7.79
CA VAL A 40 18.52 -3.98 7.23
C VAL A 40 19.86 -4.59 6.87
N ALA A 41 20.16 -4.63 5.57
CA ALA A 41 21.46 -5.03 5.06
C ALA A 41 22.36 -3.80 4.92
N VAL A 42 23.51 -3.80 5.59
CA VAL A 42 24.51 -2.72 5.51
C VAL A 42 25.86 -3.30 5.10
N TYR A 43 26.73 -2.47 4.56
CA TYR A 43 28.12 -2.86 4.33
C TYR A 43 28.84 -3.04 5.67
N ASP A 44 29.55 -4.15 5.81
CA ASP A 44 30.36 -4.44 7.00
C ASP A 44 31.58 -3.49 7.11
N SER A 45 32.08 -3.01 5.97
CA SER A 45 33.21 -2.07 5.92
C SER A 45 32.78 -0.63 6.23
N ILE A 46 33.23 -0.11 7.37
CA ILE A 46 33.00 1.27 7.80
C ILE A 46 33.61 2.27 6.81
N SER A 47 34.81 1.97 6.26
CA SER A 47 35.47 2.86 5.31
C SER A 47 34.69 2.94 3.99
N TYR A 48 34.12 1.82 3.55
CA TYR A 48 33.26 1.79 2.37
C TYR A 48 31.94 2.53 2.60
N SER A 49 31.26 2.27 3.72
CA SER A 49 30.02 2.94 4.12
C SER A 49 30.15 4.47 4.11
N LYS A 50 31.24 5.01 4.67
CA LYS A 50 31.53 6.47 4.67
C LYS A 50 31.61 7.06 3.26
N ASN A 51 32.11 6.29 2.30
CA ASN A 51 32.28 6.74 0.91
C ASN A 51 30.98 6.67 0.08
N CYS A 52 29.97 5.91 0.50
CA CYS A 52 28.68 5.81 -0.20
C CYS A 52 27.88 7.12 -0.15
N GLY A 53 28.10 7.95 0.89
CA GLY A 53 27.42 9.22 1.09
C GLY A 53 25.97 9.08 1.59
N ARG A 54 25.26 10.21 1.65
CA ARG A 54 23.86 10.28 2.13
C ARG A 54 23.07 11.40 1.45
N THR A 55 21.76 11.25 1.43
CA THR A 55 20.82 12.34 1.14
C THR A 55 20.42 13.04 2.45
N SER A 56 19.54 14.04 2.41
CA SER A 56 19.02 14.69 3.62
C SER A 56 18.21 13.75 4.52
N ARG A 57 17.76 12.59 4.01
CA ARG A 57 16.88 11.67 4.74
C ARG A 57 17.37 10.22 4.80
N VAL A 58 18.31 9.81 3.95
CA VAL A 58 18.67 8.39 3.75
C VAL A 58 20.17 8.22 3.52
N TYR A 59 20.79 7.28 4.21
CA TYR A 59 22.17 6.85 3.98
C TYR A 59 22.24 5.84 2.83
N LYS A 60 23.31 5.90 2.01
CA LYS A 60 23.46 5.07 0.80
C LYS A 60 24.27 3.78 1.03
N ASP A 61 24.61 3.48 2.27
CA ASP A 61 25.43 2.35 2.70
C ASP A 61 24.63 1.14 3.20
N GLY A 62 23.30 1.18 3.03
CA GLY A 62 22.42 0.10 3.42
C GLY A 62 21.09 0.08 2.69
N LEU A 63 20.41 -1.05 2.78
CA LEU A 63 19.08 -1.31 2.24
C LEU A 63 18.21 -1.96 3.31
N ALA A 64 17.01 -1.42 3.49
CA ALA A 64 15.98 -2.03 4.34
C ALA A 64 15.05 -2.89 3.46
N PHE A 65 14.94 -4.17 3.80
CA PHE A 65 14.02 -5.12 3.21
C PHE A 65 12.87 -5.32 4.19
N LYS A 66 11.68 -4.82 3.86
CA LYS A 66 10.48 -5.11 4.63
C LYS A 66 9.96 -6.51 4.31
N PHE A 67 9.37 -7.16 5.30
CA PHE A 67 8.67 -8.41 5.08
C PHE A 67 7.41 -8.18 4.23
N GLU A 68 6.95 -9.22 3.54
CA GLU A 68 5.66 -9.15 2.85
C GLU A 68 4.58 -8.87 3.91
N GLU A 69 3.76 -7.84 3.67
CA GLU A 69 2.64 -7.52 4.56
C GLU A 69 1.60 -8.64 4.43
N ASP A 70 1.09 -9.11 5.57
CA ASP A 70 0.01 -10.10 5.58
C ASP A 70 -1.22 -9.46 4.92
N ALA A 71 -1.67 -10.06 3.81
CA ALA A 71 -2.87 -9.66 3.10
C ALA A 71 -4.01 -10.61 3.46
N PHE A 72 -5.18 -10.04 3.74
CA PHE A 72 -6.36 -10.76 4.21
C PHE A 72 -7.44 -10.69 3.15
N GLU A 73 -8.08 -11.83 2.87
CA GLU A 73 -9.18 -11.92 1.91
C GLU A 73 -10.49 -11.46 2.57
N THR A 74 -11.25 -10.61 1.87
CA THR A 74 -12.59 -10.16 2.27
C THR A 74 -13.46 -9.90 1.04
N VAL A 75 -14.75 -9.61 1.25
CA VAL A 75 -15.72 -9.33 0.18
C VAL A 75 -15.92 -7.83 0.04
N PHE A 76 -15.67 -7.31 -1.16
CA PHE A 76 -15.95 -5.92 -1.51
C PHE A 76 -17.46 -5.68 -1.62
N ARG A 77 -17.96 -4.59 -1.01
CA ARG A 77 -19.39 -4.27 -0.97
C ARG A 77 -19.76 -3.11 -1.87
N SER A 78 -19.07 -1.98 -1.74
CA SER A 78 -19.38 -0.78 -2.52
C SER A 78 -18.30 0.28 -2.39
N ILE A 79 -18.35 1.31 -3.24
CA ILE A 79 -17.57 2.54 -3.08
C ILE A 79 -18.46 3.61 -2.45
N GLU A 80 -18.02 4.15 -1.31
CA GLU A 80 -18.56 5.38 -0.76
C GLU A 80 -17.79 6.59 -1.31
N TRP A 81 -18.51 7.63 -1.72
CA TRP A 81 -17.95 8.85 -2.27
C TRP A 81 -18.07 9.99 -1.26
N THR A 82 -16.94 10.42 -0.71
CA THR A 82 -16.91 11.51 0.29
C THR A 82 -16.58 12.84 -0.39
N PRO A 83 -17.48 13.85 -0.32
CA PRO A 83 -17.19 15.20 -0.78
C PRO A 83 -16.07 15.84 0.01
N THR A 84 -15.18 16.54 -0.70
CA THR A 84 -14.06 17.28 -0.12
C THR A 84 -14.28 18.79 -0.30
N ARG A 85 -13.55 19.60 0.48
CA ARG A 85 -13.61 21.08 0.40
C ARG A 85 -13.35 21.63 -1.01
N SER A 86 -12.61 20.90 -1.85
CA SER A 86 -12.27 21.30 -3.22
C SER A 86 -13.33 20.92 -4.27
N GLY A 87 -14.46 20.34 -3.87
CA GLY A 87 -15.50 19.83 -4.77
C GLY A 87 -15.20 18.45 -5.35
N GLN A 88 -14.05 17.86 -5.01
CA GLN A 88 -13.73 16.48 -5.42
C GLN A 88 -14.45 15.47 -4.54
N LEU A 89 -14.77 14.32 -5.13
CA LEU A 89 -15.35 13.17 -4.46
C LEU A 89 -14.26 12.11 -4.26
N ALA A 90 -13.84 11.93 -3.01
CA ALA A 90 -12.84 10.94 -2.64
C ALA A 90 -13.49 9.56 -2.54
N PRO A 91 -12.99 8.55 -3.28
CA PRO A 91 -13.53 7.20 -3.20
C PRO A 91 -12.94 6.43 -2.01
N ALA A 92 -13.81 5.78 -1.25
CA ALA A 92 -13.44 4.79 -0.24
C ALA A 92 -14.17 3.48 -0.50
N ALA A 93 -13.43 2.39 -0.52
CA ALA A 93 -14.00 1.05 -0.60
C ALA A 93 -14.57 0.64 0.76
N LEU A 94 -15.77 0.08 0.72
CA LEU A 94 -16.42 -0.62 1.83
C LEU A 94 -16.38 -2.12 1.55
N PHE A 95 -16.05 -2.90 2.56
CA PHE A 95 -15.95 -4.36 2.48
C PHE A 95 -16.34 -5.00 3.81
N ASP A 96 -16.49 -6.33 3.81
CA ASP A 96 -16.80 -7.07 5.02
C ASP A 96 -15.73 -6.88 6.09
N THR A 97 -16.16 -6.67 7.32
CA THR A 97 -15.25 -6.37 8.43
C THR A 97 -14.31 -7.55 8.66
N ILE A 98 -13.01 -7.27 8.63
CA ILE A 98 -11.94 -8.22 8.92
C ILE A 98 -11.08 -7.71 10.07
N GLU A 99 -10.52 -8.63 10.84
CA GLU A 99 -9.58 -8.29 11.91
C GLU A 99 -8.15 -8.37 11.37
N ILE A 100 -7.45 -7.23 11.39
CA ILE A 100 -6.05 -7.13 11.01
C ILE A 100 -5.30 -6.53 12.20
N ASP A 101 -4.31 -7.25 12.73
CA ASP A 101 -3.50 -6.83 13.89
C ASP A 101 -4.34 -6.40 15.11
N GLY A 102 -5.42 -7.13 15.41
CA GLY A 102 -6.30 -6.81 16.55
C GLY A 102 -7.21 -5.59 16.34
N CYS A 103 -7.33 -5.06 15.12
CA CYS A 103 -8.30 -4.02 14.79
C CYS A 103 -9.29 -4.50 13.73
N ALA A 104 -10.56 -4.19 13.95
CA ALA A 104 -11.61 -4.34 12.94
C ALA A 104 -11.44 -3.30 11.83
N VAL A 105 -11.32 -3.76 10.59
CA VAL A 105 -11.16 -2.93 9.39
C VAL A 105 -12.26 -3.30 8.40
N SER A 106 -13.00 -2.29 7.92
CA SER A 106 -14.10 -2.45 6.96
C SER A 106 -14.09 -1.40 5.84
N ARG A 107 -13.07 -0.53 5.84
CA ARG A 107 -12.95 0.60 4.92
C ARG A 107 -11.51 0.85 4.53
N ALA A 108 -11.26 1.12 3.25
CA ALA A 108 -9.96 1.55 2.73
C ALA A 108 -10.10 2.67 1.69
N SER A 109 -9.11 3.57 1.63
CA SER A 109 -9.06 4.63 0.61
C SER A 109 -8.66 4.04 -0.74
N LEU A 110 -9.38 4.40 -1.80
CA LEU A 110 -9.01 4.03 -3.18
C LEU A 110 -8.12 5.08 -3.87
N HIS A 111 -7.83 6.21 -3.20
CA HIS A 111 -6.96 7.30 -3.64
C HIS A 111 -7.39 8.06 -4.90
N ASN A 112 -7.66 7.38 -6.01
CA ASN A 112 -8.00 8.00 -7.29
C ASN A 112 -8.80 7.03 -8.19
N LEU A 113 -9.28 7.57 -9.32
CA LEU A 113 -10.08 6.83 -10.29
C LEU A 113 -9.30 5.75 -11.05
N THR A 114 -7.98 5.90 -11.16
CA THR A 114 -7.12 4.91 -11.83
C THR A 114 -7.03 3.65 -10.99
N SER A 115 -6.85 3.79 -9.68
CA SER A 115 -6.84 2.64 -8.75
C SER A 115 -8.13 1.83 -8.80
N ILE A 116 -9.29 2.47 -8.92
CA ILE A 116 -10.58 1.77 -9.08
C ILE A 116 -10.60 0.93 -10.36
N LYS A 117 -10.04 1.47 -11.44
CA LYS A 117 -9.99 0.80 -12.75
C LYS A 117 -9.00 -0.35 -12.75
N ASP A 118 -7.81 -0.14 -12.19
CA ASP A 118 -6.75 -1.15 -12.15
C ASP A 118 -7.15 -2.36 -11.29
N LEU A 119 -7.98 -2.12 -10.26
CA LEU A 119 -8.50 -3.16 -9.38
C LEU A 119 -9.79 -3.83 -9.92
N GLU A 120 -10.42 -3.28 -10.96
CA GLU A 120 -11.65 -3.81 -11.58
C GLU A 120 -12.73 -4.21 -10.56
N LEU A 121 -12.90 -3.38 -9.52
CA LEU A 121 -13.73 -3.71 -8.37
C LEU A 121 -15.21 -3.81 -8.75
N GLN A 122 -15.86 -4.88 -8.30
CA GLN A 122 -17.30 -5.10 -8.45
C GLN A 122 -17.91 -5.53 -7.12
N PRO A 123 -19.07 -4.99 -6.71
CA PRO A 123 -19.78 -5.46 -5.53
C PRO A 123 -19.93 -6.99 -5.51
N GLY A 124 -19.45 -7.62 -4.45
CA GLY A 124 -19.43 -9.07 -4.28
C GLY A 124 -18.12 -9.76 -4.66
N CYS A 125 -17.16 -9.07 -5.27
CA CYS A 125 -15.85 -9.66 -5.58
C CYS A 125 -14.99 -9.84 -4.33
N ARG A 126 -14.11 -10.83 -4.35
CA ARG A 126 -13.12 -11.06 -3.29
C ARG A 126 -11.92 -10.16 -3.52
N ILE A 127 -11.46 -9.53 -2.44
CA ILE A 127 -10.34 -8.58 -2.45
C ILE A 127 -9.33 -8.96 -1.39
N LEU A 128 -8.07 -8.61 -1.64
CA LEU A 128 -6.98 -8.68 -0.68
C LEU A 128 -6.75 -7.31 -0.03
N VAL A 129 -6.78 -7.28 1.29
CA VAL A 129 -6.62 -6.06 2.08
C VAL A 129 -5.43 -6.20 3.03
N SER A 130 -4.62 -5.15 3.11
CA SER A 130 -3.44 -5.05 3.98
C SER A 130 -3.51 -3.79 4.85
N LYS A 131 -2.61 -3.68 5.84
CA LYS A 131 -2.34 -2.43 6.55
C LYS A 131 -0.93 -1.94 6.24
N ARG A 132 -0.83 -0.93 5.38
CA ARG A 132 0.44 -0.27 5.08
C ARG A 132 1.01 0.41 6.32
N ASN A 133 2.26 0.08 6.63
CA ASN A 133 2.95 0.53 7.85
C ASN A 133 2.13 0.26 9.13
N MET A 134 1.40 -0.86 9.20
CA MET A 134 0.58 -1.29 10.34
C MET A 134 -0.62 -0.39 10.68
N ILE A 135 -0.89 0.65 9.88
CA ILE A 135 -1.90 1.67 10.24
C ILE A 135 -2.91 1.90 9.11
N ILE A 136 -2.47 2.00 7.86
CA ILE A 136 -3.33 2.50 6.76
C ILE A 136 -3.90 1.32 5.97
N PRO A 137 -5.22 1.06 6.02
CA PRO A 137 -5.84 0.02 5.23
C PRO A 137 -5.68 0.30 3.73
N HIS A 138 -5.33 -0.74 2.97
CA HIS A 138 -5.12 -0.66 1.54
C HIS A 138 -5.63 -1.93 0.85
N ILE A 139 -6.22 -1.77 -0.34
CA ILE A 139 -6.62 -2.90 -1.19
C ILE A 139 -5.45 -3.24 -2.09
N GLU A 140 -4.82 -4.39 -1.85
CA GLU A 140 -3.69 -4.86 -2.65
C GLU A 140 -4.15 -5.41 -4.00
N ASP A 141 -5.22 -6.19 -4.02
CA ASP A 141 -5.74 -6.76 -5.25
C ASP A 141 -7.22 -7.15 -5.20
N SER A 142 -7.84 -7.33 -6.36
CA SER A 142 -9.09 -8.04 -6.59
C SER A 142 -8.81 -9.42 -7.16
N LEU A 143 -9.39 -10.46 -6.57
CA LEU A 143 -9.21 -11.86 -6.96
C LEU A 143 -10.19 -12.30 -8.06
N ASP A 144 -11.33 -11.62 -8.18
CA ASP A 144 -12.39 -11.96 -9.13
C ASP A 144 -12.53 -10.83 -10.17
N ARG A 145 -11.45 -10.54 -10.89
CA ARG A 145 -11.41 -9.51 -11.94
C ARG A 145 -12.19 -9.98 -13.18
N ASP A 146 -13.08 -9.13 -13.67
CA ASP A 146 -13.96 -9.44 -14.83
C ASP A 146 -14.02 -8.30 -15.86
N ASN A 147 -12.98 -7.45 -15.95
CA ASN A 147 -12.94 -6.24 -16.78
C ASN A 147 -14.13 -5.28 -16.56
N SER A 148 -14.76 -5.37 -15.39
CA SER A 148 -15.94 -4.57 -15.08
C SER A 148 -15.54 -3.11 -14.84
N ILE A 149 -16.31 -2.18 -15.41
CA ILE A 149 -16.12 -0.75 -15.18
C ILE A 149 -17.06 -0.32 -14.06
N TYR A 150 -16.52 -0.03 -12.88
CA TYR A 150 -17.32 0.49 -11.77
C TYR A 150 -17.97 1.83 -12.16
N SER A 151 -19.29 1.94 -11.99
CA SER A 151 -20.07 3.14 -12.31
C SER A 151 -19.91 4.24 -11.25
N PHE A 152 -19.71 5.48 -11.70
CA PHE A 152 -19.63 6.65 -10.82
C PHE A 152 -21.03 7.22 -10.52
N PRO A 153 -21.28 7.77 -9.32
CA PRO A 153 -22.57 8.38 -9.00
C PRO A 153 -22.81 9.61 -9.87
N GLY A 154 -23.95 9.74 -10.54
CA GLY A 154 -24.24 10.89 -11.42
C GLY A 154 -24.48 12.23 -10.71
N THR A 155 -24.66 12.17 -9.39
CA THR A 155 -24.98 13.31 -8.51
C THR A 155 -24.15 13.23 -7.23
N CYS A 156 -23.79 14.38 -6.67
CA CYS A 156 -23.07 14.46 -5.41
C CYS A 156 -23.96 14.01 -4.25
N PRO A 157 -23.50 13.09 -3.38
CA PRO A 157 -24.30 12.62 -2.24
C PRO A 157 -24.59 13.68 -1.18
N SER A 158 -23.87 14.82 -1.17
CA SER A 158 -24.09 15.88 -0.18
C SER A 158 -24.99 17.03 -0.66
N CYS A 159 -24.87 17.45 -1.92
CA CYS A 159 -25.60 18.62 -2.42
C CYS A 159 -26.49 18.35 -3.64
N GLY A 160 -26.49 17.12 -4.18
CA GLY A 160 -27.27 16.74 -5.35
C GLY A 160 -26.77 17.31 -6.69
N ALA A 161 -25.72 18.13 -6.70
CA ALA A 161 -25.16 18.69 -7.93
C ALA A 161 -24.65 17.60 -8.88
N PRO A 162 -24.72 17.80 -10.21
CA PRO A 162 -24.23 16.83 -11.19
C PRO A 162 -22.71 16.65 -11.07
N THR A 163 -22.24 15.41 -11.12
CA THR A 163 -20.81 15.09 -10.98
C THR A 163 -20.17 14.80 -12.32
N ARG A 164 -18.92 15.20 -12.53
CA ARG A 164 -18.18 14.99 -13.78
C ARG A 164 -16.72 14.61 -13.51
N VAL A 165 -16.08 14.02 -14.51
CA VAL A 165 -14.64 13.74 -14.48
C VAL A 165 -13.92 14.92 -15.11
N HIS A 166 -13.12 15.64 -14.31
CA HIS A 166 -12.32 16.77 -14.75
C HIS A 166 -10.87 16.35 -14.95
N THR A 167 -10.15 17.01 -15.86
CA THR A 167 -8.70 16.87 -15.97
C THR A 167 -8.03 18.06 -15.32
N ARG A 168 -7.21 17.84 -14.27
CA ARG A 168 -6.37 18.89 -13.67
C ARG A 168 -4.92 18.73 -14.08
N LYS A 169 -4.24 19.86 -14.33
CA LYS A 169 -2.78 19.93 -14.46
C LYS A 169 -2.16 20.12 -13.08
N GLY A 170 -1.19 19.28 -12.72
CA GLY A 170 -0.34 19.47 -11.54
C GLY A 170 0.88 20.35 -11.84
N ASP A 171 1.60 20.74 -10.79
CA ASP A 171 2.73 21.69 -10.84
C ASP A 171 3.88 21.28 -11.79
N LYS A 172 3.98 20.00 -12.13
CA LYS A 172 5.02 19.47 -13.05
C LYS A 172 4.47 19.11 -14.43
N GLY A 173 3.34 19.69 -14.86
CA GLY A 173 2.72 19.44 -16.16
C GLY A 173 2.02 18.07 -16.29
N ARG A 174 2.01 17.25 -15.23
CA ARG A 174 1.27 15.98 -15.20
C ARG A 174 -0.23 16.25 -15.12
N THR A 175 -1.01 15.61 -15.98
CA THR A 175 -2.46 15.66 -15.95
C THR A 175 -3.03 14.50 -15.15
N PHE A 176 -3.99 14.80 -14.27
CA PHE A 176 -4.69 13.79 -13.48
C PHE A 176 -6.20 13.95 -13.67
N LYS A 177 -6.90 12.82 -13.81
CA LYS A 177 -8.37 12.79 -13.82
C LYS A 177 -8.88 12.82 -12.39
N VAL A 178 -9.72 13.79 -12.08
CA VAL A 178 -10.38 13.96 -10.78
C VAL A 178 -11.89 13.84 -10.98
N PHE A 179 -12.59 13.31 -10.00
CA PHE A 179 -14.04 13.18 -10.02
C PHE A 179 -14.63 14.10 -8.96
N GLY A 180 -15.67 14.85 -9.31
CA GLY A 180 -16.22 15.88 -8.44
C GLY A 180 -17.40 16.59 -9.07
N ILE A 181 -17.79 17.70 -8.44
CA ILE A 181 -18.80 18.66 -8.93
C ILE A 181 -18.10 19.72 -9.79
#